data_AF-A0A1F5N2U5-F1
#
_entry.id   AF-A0A1F5N2U5-F1
#
_cell.length_a   1.000
_cell.length_b   1.000
_cell.length_c   1.000
_cell.angle_alpha   90.00
_cell.angle_beta   90.00
_cell.angle_gamma   90.00
#
_symmetry.space_group_name_H-M   'P 1'
#
loop_
_entity.id
_entity.type
_entity.pdbx_description
1 polymer ?
#
loop_
_entity_poly.entity_id
_entity_poly.type
_entity_poly.pdbx_seq_one_letter_code
_entity_poly.pdbx_strand_id
1 'polypeptide(L)'
;MVEILEPINVWAFFKNGVISPYLFFWNCRQIKVDKINLIHTTKIGTSLFYHFAISSGNNFYQLRLDTNKMKWFIEAVDSEP
;
A
#
# COMPACT_ATOMS: atom_id res chain seq x y z
N MET A 1 0.01 12.38 9.58
CA MET A 1 -0.66 11.30 8.81
C MET A 1 -2.19 11.40 8.89
N VAL A 2 -2.86 11.34 7.74
CA VAL A 2 -4.32 11.43 7.56
C VAL A 2 -4.84 10.08 7.09
N GLU A 3 -5.88 9.54 7.73
CA GLU A 3 -6.55 8.30 7.34
C GLU A 3 -7.59 8.57 6.23
N ILE A 4 -7.58 7.76 5.16
CA ILE A 4 -8.45 7.98 3.99
C ILE A 4 -9.18 6.73 3.49
N LEU A 5 -8.61 5.53 3.69
CA LEU A 5 -9.20 4.24 3.28
C LEU A 5 -9.75 4.21 1.83
N GLU A 6 -8.98 4.70 0.87
CA GLU A 6 -9.42 4.81 -0.53
C GLU A 6 -8.93 3.63 -1.38
N PRO A 7 -9.77 3.07 -2.28
CA PRO A 7 -9.33 2.01 -3.18
C PRO A 7 -8.37 2.54 -4.24
N ILE A 8 -7.33 1.76 -4.55
CA ILE A 8 -6.31 2.14 -5.54
C ILE A 8 -5.94 0.96 -6.44
N ASN A 9 -5.37 1.28 -7.60
CA ASN A 9 -4.71 0.31 -8.45
C ASN A 9 -3.22 0.28 -8.11
N VAL A 10 -2.66 -0.93 -8.03
CA VAL A 10 -1.26 -1.16 -7.66
C VAL A 10 -0.63 -2.12 -8.64
N TRP A 11 0.55 -1.78 -9.14
CA TRP A 11 1.44 -2.76 -9.76
C TRP A 11 2.35 -3.32 -8.67
N ALA A 12 2.33 -4.64 -8.52
CA ALA A 12 3.10 -5.35 -7.52
C ALA A 12 3.91 -6.48 -8.16
N PHE A 13 5.06 -6.76 -7.58
CA PHE A 13 5.85 -7.93 -7.91
C PHE A 13 5.56 -9.06 -6.94
N PHE A 14 5.51 -10.27 -7.46
CA PHE A 14 5.57 -11.50 -6.68
C PHE A 14 6.96 -12.08 -6.85
N LYS A 15 7.74 -12.11 -5.78
CA LYS A 15 9.11 -12.64 -5.79
C LYS A 15 9.36 -13.43 -4.52
N ASN A 16 9.90 -14.64 -4.67
CA ASN A 16 10.26 -15.51 -3.54
C ASN A 16 9.11 -15.74 -2.54
N GLY A 17 7.87 -15.84 -3.02
CA GLY A 17 6.69 -16.03 -2.18
C GLY A 17 6.21 -14.77 -1.44
N VAL A 18 6.81 -13.60 -1.72
CA VAL A 18 6.44 -12.32 -1.11
C VAL A 18 5.91 -11.38 -2.18
N ILE A 19 4.87 -10.62 -1.83
CA ILE A 19 4.33 -9.54 -2.65
C ILE A 19 4.97 -8.21 -2.25
N SER A 20 5.33 -7.40 -3.24
CA SER A 20 5.96 -6.09 -3.05
C SER A 20 5.36 -5.06 -3.98
N PRO A 21 4.72 -3.97 -3.48
CA PRO A 21 4.21 -2.91 -4.33
C PRO A 21 5.38 -2.16 -5.00
N TYR A 22 5.24 -1.92 -6.30
CA TYR A 22 6.21 -1.18 -7.11
C TYR A 22 5.73 0.23 -7.44
N LEU A 23 4.44 0.36 -7.70
CA LEU A 23 3.80 1.56 -8.20
C LEU A 23 2.31 1.53 -7.84
N PHE A 24 1.72 2.68 -7.55
CA PHE A 24 0.28 2.80 -7.42
C PHE A 24 -0.27 4.09 -8.03
N PHE A 25 -1.58 4.10 -8.25
CA PHE A 25 -2.29 5.21 -8.89
C PHE A 25 -3.26 5.84 -7.91
N TRP A 26 -3.11 7.14 -7.64
CA TRP A 26 -3.95 7.89 -6.72
C TRP A 26 -4.05 9.35 -7.16
N ASN A 27 -5.24 9.95 -7.09
CA ASN A 27 -5.51 11.34 -7.50
C ASN A 27 -4.96 11.71 -8.89
N CYS A 28 -5.20 10.84 -9.88
CA CYS A 28 -4.70 10.97 -11.26
C CYS A 28 -3.16 11.03 -11.37
N ARG A 29 -2.43 10.64 -10.33
CA ARG A 29 -0.97 10.56 -10.30
C ARG A 29 -0.52 9.12 -10.26
N GLN A 30 0.59 8.87 -10.93
CA GLN A 30 1.34 7.63 -10.85
C GLN A 30 2.44 7.83 -9.78
N ILE A 31 2.36 7.09 -8.68
CA ILE A 31 3.24 7.24 -7.52
C ILE A 31 4.13 6.01 -7.40
N LYS A 32 5.43 6.20 -7.62
CA LYS A 32 6.44 5.14 -7.57
C LYS A 32 6.84 4.86 -6.13
N VAL A 33 6.96 3.59 -5.77
CA VAL A 33 7.50 3.20 -4.47
C VAL A 33 9.02 3.30 -4.51
N ASP A 34 9.59 4.25 -3.75
CA ASP A 34 11.04 4.40 -3.64
C ASP A 34 11.60 3.43 -2.60
N LYS A 35 10.89 3.29 -1.47
CA LYS A 35 11.27 2.41 -0.38
C LYS A 35 10.05 1.86 0.34
N ILE A 36 10.10 0.56 0.67
CA ILE A 36 9.18 -0.06 1.63
C ILE A 36 9.88 -0.06 2.99
N ASN A 37 9.32 0.66 3.95
CA ASN A 37 9.89 0.85 5.28
C ASN A 37 9.47 -0.27 6.25
N LEU A 38 8.23 -0.75 6.12
CA LEU A 38 7.68 -1.80 6.96
C LEU A 38 6.68 -2.64 6.16
N ILE A 39 6.70 -3.94 6.40
CA ILE A 39 5.69 -4.89 5.93
C ILE A 39 5.21 -5.66 7.16
N HIS A 40 3.89 -5.71 7.34
CA HIS A 40 3.29 -6.60 8.33
C HIS A 40 1.96 -7.13 7.82
N THR A 41 1.45 -8.17 8.47
CA THR A 41 0.18 -8.78 8.11
C THR A 41 -0.77 -8.79 9.28
N THR A 42 -2.04 -8.51 9.05
CA THR A 42 -3.11 -8.69 10.03
C THR A 42 -4.09 -9.73 9.53
N LYS A 43 -4.68 -10.50 10.44
CA LYS A 43 -5.70 -11.50 10.13
C LYS A 43 -6.98 -11.16 10.87
N ILE A 44 -8.06 -10.93 10.14
CA ILE A 44 -9.38 -10.65 10.70
C ILE A 44 -10.33 -11.72 10.18
N GLY A 45 -10.72 -12.63 11.08
CA GLY A 45 -11.45 -13.84 10.70
C GLY A 45 -10.65 -14.68 9.70
N THR A 46 -11.21 -14.90 8.52
CA THR A 46 -10.56 -15.61 7.41
C THR A 46 -9.77 -14.69 6.47
N SER A 47 -9.91 -13.38 6.61
CA SER A 47 -9.26 -12.41 5.72
C SER A 47 -7.85 -12.10 6.21
N LEU A 48 -6.88 -12.23 5.30
CA LEU A 48 -5.49 -11.83 5.51
C LEU A 48 -5.28 -10.48 4.83
N PHE A 49 -4.69 -9.54 5.55
CA PHE A 49 -4.36 -8.22 5.03
C PHE A 49 -2.85 -8.03 5.08
N TYR A 50 -2.26 -7.57 3.98
CA TYR A 50 -0.88 -7.10 3.96
C TYR A 50 -0.87 -5.59 4.08
N HIS A 51 -0.05 -5.06 4.98
CA HIS A 51 0.14 -3.65 5.19
C HIS A 51 1.56 -3.25 4.84
N PHE A 52 1.72 -2.17 4.09
CA PHE A 52 2.99 -1.65 3.61
C PHE A 52 3.11 -0.18 3.99
N ALA A 53 4.10 0.16 4.81
CA ALA A 53 4.51 1.54 4.99
C ALA A 53 5.56 1.87 3.93
N ILE A 54 5.30 2.86 3.08
CA ILE A 54 6.14 3.18 1.93
C ILE A 54 6.52 4.66 1.91
N SER A 55 7.68 4.96 1.32
CA SER A 55 8.12 6.31 0.99
C SER A 55 8.16 6.50 -0.52
N SER A 56 7.76 7.68 -0.97
CA SER A 56 7.85 8.15 -2.35
C SER A 56 8.18 9.65 -2.35
N GLY A 57 9.44 10.00 -2.63
CA GLY A 57 9.96 11.35 -2.39
C GLY A 57 9.79 11.76 -0.92
N ASN A 58 9.20 12.92 -0.68
CA ASN A 58 8.91 13.45 0.67
C ASN A 58 7.57 12.94 1.25
N ASN A 59 6.85 12.07 0.53
CA ASN A 59 5.56 11.57 0.97
C ASN A 59 5.68 10.17 1.57
N PHE A 60 4.82 9.91 2.56
CA PHE A 60 4.67 8.61 3.19
C PHE A 60 3.24 8.10 2.98
N TYR A 61 3.13 6.81 2.66
CA TYR A 61 1.83 6.17 2.47
C TYR A 61 1.77 4.85 3.24
N GLN A 62 0.58 4.52 3.73
CA GLN A 62 0.24 3.18 4.19
C GLN A 62 -0.69 2.54 3.18
N LEU A 63 -0.25 1.45 2.56
CA LEU A 63 -1.05 0.66 1.63
C LEU A 63 -1.52 -0.62 2.31
N ARG A 64 -2.73 -1.07 1.98
CA ARG A 64 -3.26 -2.37 2.39
C ARG A 64 -3.73 -3.18 1.20
N LEU A 65 -3.35 -4.45 1.14
CA LEU A 65 -3.96 -5.46 0.28
C LEU A 65 -4.88 -6.36 1.11
N ASP A 66 -6.15 -6.42 0.75
CA ASP A 66 -7.09 -7.47 1.17
C ASP A 66 -6.94 -8.67 0.23
N THR A 67 -6.36 -9.78 0.71
CA THR A 67 -6.13 -10.96 -0.14
C THR A 67 -7.39 -11.77 -0.41
N ASN A 68 -8.46 -11.55 0.33
CA ASN A 68 -9.73 -12.24 0.11
C ASN A 68 -10.50 -11.55 -1.02
N LYS A 69 -10.46 -10.22 -1.06
CA LYS A 69 -11.11 -9.42 -2.12
C LYS A 69 -10.19 -9.08 -3.29
N MET A 70 -8.89 -9.33 -3.15
CA MET A 70 -7.84 -8.92 -4.10
C MET A 70 -7.91 -7.41 -4.42
N LYS A 71 -8.13 -6.60 -3.38
CA LYS A 71 -8.27 -5.13 -3.49
C LYS A 71 -7.19 -4.41 -2.70
N TRP A 72 -6.66 -3.36 -3.29
CA TRP A 72 -5.70 -2.47 -2.66
C TRP A 72 -6.37 -1.18 -2.17
N PHE A 73 -5.85 -0.66 -1.07
CA PHE A 73 -6.31 0.57 -0.45
C PHE A 73 -5.12 1.42 -0.01
N ILE A 74 -5.26 2.74 -0.03
CA ILE A 74 -4.46 3.63 0.82
C ILE A 74 -5.19 3.74 2.14
N GLU A 75 -4.57 3.29 3.22
CA GLU A 75 -5.12 3.45 4.56
C GLU A 75 -4.88 4.87 5.07
N ALA A 76 -3.67 5.38 4.89
CA ALA A 76 -3.29 6.70 5.34
C ALA A 76 -2.16 7.31 4.49
N VAL A 77 -2.08 8.64 4.50
CA VAL A 77 -1.06 9.43 3.80
C VAL A 77 -0.47 10.48 4.74
N ASP A 78 0.84 10.71 4.64
CA ASP A 78 1.51 11.88 5.20
C ASP A 78 2.23 12.60 4.06
N SER A 79 1.81 13.82 3.76
CA SER A 79 2.48 14.68 2.80
C SER A 79 2.95 15.91 3.55
N GLU A 80 4.22 16.26 3.42
CA GLU A 80 4.67 17.60 3.80
C GLU A 80 3.90 18.63 2.95
N PRO A 81 3.42 19.74 3.56
CA PRO A 81 2.67 20.79 2.87
C PRO A 81 3.50 21.52 1.80
#